data_AF-A0A3D4UIJ8-F1
#
_entry.id   AF-A0A3D4UIJ8-F1
#
_cell.length_a   1.000
_cell.length_b   1.000
_cell.length_c   1.000
_cell.angle_alpha   90.00
_cell.angle_beta   90.00
_cell.angle_gamma   90.00
#
_symmetry.space_group_name_H-M   'P 1'
#
loop_
_entity.id
_entity.type
_entity.pdbx_description
1 polymer ?
#
loop_
_entity_poly.entity_id
_entity_poly.type
_entity_poly.pdbx_seq_one_letter_code
_entity_poly.pdbx_strand_id
1 'polypeptide(L)'
;MKTLINITCAAFVVAGSTMSYADDLPAHPREIQFDALEFVPPNADEFRYELSNGVPVYMAPSDEFPLVDIRFSFKGGGYLEPADKAGLSAMTGQMIRTGGSAMMGPSE
;
A
#
# COMPACT_ATOMS: atom_id res chain seq x y z
N MET A 1 -47.27 -19.52 -32.27
CA MET A 1 -47.61 -20.95 -32.51
C MET A 1 -46.36 -21.74 -32.16
N LYS A 2 -46.31 -22.27 -30.94
CA LYS A 2 -46.62 -23.68 -30.61
C LYS A 2 -45.48 -24.60 -31.08
N THR A 3 -44.45 -24.75 -30.23
CA THR A 3 -44.15 -25.95 -29.40
C THR A 3 -43.54 -27.10 -30.18
N LEU A 4 -42.45 -27.68 -29.63
CA LEU A 4 -42.09 -29.11 -29.52
C LEU A 4 -40.56 -29.18 -29.31
N ILE A 5 -40.07 -29.32 -28.06
CA ILE A 5 -39.73 -30.62 -27.42
C ILE A 5 -38.36 -31.10 -27.93
N ASN A 6 -37.24 -30.76 -27.29
CA ASN A 6 -36.60 -31.40 -26.12
C ASN A 6 -36.57 -32.93 -26.15
N ILE A 7 -35.37 -33.48 -25.87
CA ILE A 7 -35.02 -34.87 -25.51
C ILE A 7 -34.49 -35.72 -26.67
N THR A 8 -33.17 -35.72 -26.84
CA THR A 8 -32.43 -36.97 -27.07
C THR A 8 -31.22 -36.97 -26.14
N CYS A 9 -31.24 -37.94 -25.23
CA CYS A 9 -30.26 -38.18 -24.19
C CYS A 9 -28.90 -38.57 -24.76
N ALA A 10 -27.87 -38.16 -24.01
CA ALA A 10 -26.74 -38.97 -23.58
C ALA A 10 -26.05 -39.85 -24.64
N ALA A 11 -24.94 -39.35 -25.18
CA ALA A 11 -23.62 -39.97 -25.05
C ALA A 11 -22.69 -39.39 -26.11
N PHE A 12 -21.95 -38.33 -25.78
CA PHE A 12 -20.61 -38.19 -26.31
C PHE A 12 -19.75 -37.42 -25.32
N VAL A 13 -19.12 -38.21 -24.45
CA VAL A 13 -17.72 -38.09 -24.05
C VAL A 13 -17.25 -36.67 -23.77
N VAL A 14 -17.10 -36.41 -22.46
CA VAL A 14 -16.10 -35.51 -21.88
C VAL A 14 -14.81 -35.58 -22.72
N ALA A 15 -14.64 -34.63 -23.64
CA ALA A 15 -13.46 -34.49 -24.46
C ALA A 15 -12.78 -33.18 -24.05
N GLY A 16 -11.70 -33.33 -23.29
CA GLY A 16 -10.61 -32.35 -23.33
C GLY A 16 -10.63 -31.24 -22.28
N SER A 17 -10.96 -31.52 -21.03
CA SER A 17 -10.37 -30.75 -19.92
C SER A 17 -8.93 -31.24 -19.68
N THR A 18 -8.01 -30.81 -20.55
CA THR A 18 -6.58 -30.78 -20.27
C THR A 18 -6.06 -29.43 -20.74
N MET A 19 -6.32 -28.39 -19.94
CA MET A 19 -5.55 -27.15 -20.07
C MET A 19 -4.16 -27.46 -19.49
N SER A 20 -3.27 -27.98 -20.34
CA SER A 20 -1.85 -28.16 -20.02
C SER A 20 -1.19 -26.78 -19.98
N TYR A 21 -0.89 -26.29 -18.78
CA TYR A 21 -0.04 -25.12 -18.55
C TYR A 21 1.45 -25.52 -18.48
N ALA A 22 1.92 -26.36 -19.40
CA ALA A 22 3.24 -26.98 -19.30
C ALA A 22 4.17 -26.73 -20.50
N ASP A 23 3.68 -26.23 -21.63
CA ASP A 23 4.48 -26.16 -22.86
C ASP A 23 5.25 -24.85 -23.07
N ASP A 24 5.14 -23.87 -22.17
CA ASP A 24 5.78 -22.53 -22.33
C ASP A 24 6.78 -22.20 -21.22
N LEU A 25 7.30 -23.21 -20.53
CA LEU A 25 8.36 -23.05 -19.53
C LEU A 25 9.70 -23.49 -20.14
N PRO A 26 10.70 -22.59 -20.25
CA PRO A 26 12.01 -22.94 -20.78
C PRO A 26 12.69 -24.06 -19.98
N ALA A 27 13.51 -24.88 -20.64
CA ALA A 27 14.17 -26.04 -20.03
C ALA A 27 15.15 -25.65 -18.91
N HIS A 28 15.66 -24.42 -18.95
CA HIS A 28 16.56 -23.88 -17.94
C HIS A 28 16.06 -22.54 -17.41
N PRO A 29 16.11 -22.29 -16.07
CA PRO A 29 15.67 -21.03 -15.48
C PRO A 29 16.36 -19.76 -16.03
N ARG A 30 17.51 -19.92 -16.69
CA ARG A 30 18.25 -18.80 -17.32
C ARG A 30 17.66 -18.35 -18.66
N GLU A 31 16.75 -19.14 -19.23
CA GLU A 31 16.06 -18.84 -20.49
C GLU A 31 14.70 -18.16 -20.24
N ILE A 32 14.31 -17.97 -18.96
CA ILE A 32 13.11 -17.22 -18.58
C ILE A 32 13.34 -15.75 -18.92
N GLN A 33 12.55 -15.25 -19.86
CA GLN A 33 12.46 -13.83 -20.16
C GLN A 33 11.29 -13.25 -19.36
N PHE A 34 11.56 -12.17 -18.64
CA PHE A 34 10.53 -11.38 -17.97
C PHE A 34 10.24 -10.16 -18.82
N ASP A 35 8.96 -9.80 -18.92
CA ASP A 35 8.58 -8.53 -19.51
C ASP A 35 9.20 -7.36 -18.75
N ALA A 36 9.41 -6.24 -19.44
CA ALA A 36 9.94 -5.04 -18.82
C ALA A 36 8.98 -4.56 -17.72
N LEU A 37 9.49 -4.40 -16.51
CA LEU A 37 8.72 -3.86 -15.40
C LEU A 37 8.50 -2.35 -15.61
N GLU A 38 7.32 -1.96 -16.07
CA GLU A 38 6.92 -0.55 -16.10
C GLU A 38 6.33 -0.14 -14.75
N PHE A 39 7.13 0.61 -13.98
CA PHE A 39 6.64 1.29 -12.78
C PHE A 39 6.20 2.71 -13.14
N VAL A 40 4.89 2.95 -13.13
CA VAL A 40 4.33 4.30 -13.29
C VAL A 40 4.02 4.82 -11.88
N PRO A 41 4.82 5.78 -11.35
CA PRO A 41 4.56 6.33 -10.04
C PRO A 41 3.20 7.06 -10.03
N PRO A 42 2.41 6.93 -8.95
CA PRO A 42 1.16 7.66 -8.81
C PRO A 42 1.42 9.17 -8.75
N ASN A 43 0.48 9.97 -9.28
CA ASN A 43 0.58 11.42 -9.23
C ASN A 43 0.35 11.93 -7.79
N ALA A 44 1.33 12.62 -7.22
CA ALA A 44 1.27 13.11 -5.84
C ALA A 44 0.13 14.12 -5.58
N ASP A 45 -0.26 14.90 -6.60
CA ASP A 45 -1.31 15.92 -6.46
C ASP A 45 -2.69 15.30 -6.21
N GLU A 46 -2.92 14.08 -6.67
CA GLU A 46 -4.20 13.36 -6.47
C GLU A 46 -4.40 12.94 -5.00
N PHE A 47 -3.30 12.79 -4.26
CA PHE A 47 -3.31 12.38 -2.86
C PHE A 47 -3.02 13.52 -1.89
N ARG A 48 -2.79 14.74 -2.40
CA ARG A 48 -2.46 15.93 -1.59
C ARG A 48 -3.72 16.68 -1.20
N TYR A 49 -3.90 16.87 0.10
CA TYR A 49 -4.95 17.67 0.71
C TYR A 49 -4.33 18.79 1.53
N GLU A 50 -5.04 19.91 1.67
CA GLU A 50 -4.61 21.01 2.52
C GLU A 50 -5.63 21.20 3.64
N LEU A 51 -5.15 21.16 4.88
CA LEU A 51 -5.97 21.43 6.06
C LEU A 51 -6.32 22.93 6.14
N SER A 52 -7.32 23.28 6.94
CA SER A 52 -7.76 24.67 7.13
C SER A 52 -6.67 25.61 7.66
N ASN A 53 -5.61 25.05 8.26
CA ASN A 53 -4.44 25.78 8.75
C ASN A 53 -3.27 25.82 7.76
N GLY A 54 -3.45 25.37 6.51
CA GLY A 54 -2.44 25.37 5.46
C GLY A 54 -1.44 24.21 5.51
N VAL A 55 -1.62 23.24 6.42
CA VAL A 55 -0.73 22.06 6.50
C VAL A 55 -1.09 21.07 5.38
N PRO A 56 -0.13 20.68 4.52
CA PRO A 56 -0.36 19.65 3.52
C PRO A 56 -0.40 18.26 4.16
N VAL A 57 -1.38 17.45 3.74
CA VAL A 57 -1.54 16.05 4.13
C VAL A 57 -1.58 15.21 2.86
N TYR A 58 -0.78 14.14 2.84
CA TYR A 58 -0.80 13.17 1.75
C TYR A 58 -1.52 11.91 2.24
N MET A 59 -2.61 11.53 1.58
CA MET A 59 -3.44 10.39 1.98
C MET A 59 -3.70 9.48 0.79
N ALA A 60 -3.14 8.27 0.84
CA ALA A 60 -3.36 7.21 -0.15
C ALA A 60 -4.06 6.02 0.53
N PRO A 61 -5.40 5.90 0.42
CA PRO A 61 -6.13 4.81 1.03
C PRO A 61 -5.83 3.47 0.33
N SER A 62 -5.69 2.41 1.12
CA SER A 62 -5.63 1.01 0.66
C SER A 62 -6.62 0.18 1.49
N ASP A 63 -7.37 -0.70 0.85
CA ASP A 63 -8.38 -1.58 1.44
C ASP A 63 -7.87 -3.02 1.69
N GLU A 64 -6.59 -3.28 1.42
CA GLU A 64 -5.97 -4.60 1.57
C GLU A 64 -5.80 -5.00 3.04
N PHE A 65 -5.50 -4.03 3.91
CA PHE A 65 -5.33 -4.23 5.34
C PHE A 65 -6.04 -3.12 6.13
N PRO A 66 -6.69 -3.43 7.27
CA PRO A 66 -7.34 -2.43 8.13
C PRO A 66 -6.32 -1.68 9.00
N LEU A 67 -5.16 -1.35 8.43
CA LEU A 67 -4.08 -0.66 9.14
C LEU A 67 -4.10 0.82 8.76
N VAL A 68 -3.96 1.67 9.77
CA VAL A 68 -3.81 3.12 9.59
C VAL A 68 -2.41 3.52 10.05
N ASP A 69 -1.58 3.99 9.13
CA ASP A 69 -0.28 4.60 9.43
C ASP A 69 -0.42 6.12 9.34
N ILE A 70 0.02 6.83 10.38
CA ILE A 70 0.03 8.29 10.42
C ILE A 70 1.44 8.75 10.73
N ARG A 71 2.03 9.50 9.80
CA ARG A 71 3.36 10.09 9.95
C ARG A 71 3.31 11.59 9.93
N PHE A 72 3.81 12.20 11.01
CA PHE A 72 4.03 13.63 11.07
C PHE A 72 5.50 13.95 10.79
N SER A 73 5.73 14.88 9.86
CA SER A 73 7.06 15.41 9.56
C SER A 73 7.08 16.89 9.83
N PHE A 74 8.05 17.34 10.62
CA PHE A 74 8.21 18.73 11.00
C PHE A 74 9.53 19.26 10.46
N LYS A 75 9.54 20.52 10.04
CA LYS A 75 10.79 21.22 9.70
C LYS A 75 11.53 21.55 11.00
N GLY A 76 12.52 20.74 11.34
CA GLY A 76 13.26 20.81 12.59
C GLY A 76 14.51 19.93 12.56
N GLY A 77 15.07 19.66 13.73
CA GLY A 77 16.19 18.73 13.93
C GLY A 77 17.46 19.40 14.41
N GLY A 78 18.47 18.58 14.73
CA GLY A 78 19.72 19.00 15.36
C GLY A 78 20.48 20.09 14.59
N TYR A 79 20.33 20.14 13.26
CA TYR A 79 20.98 21.18 12.44
C TYR A 79 20.51 22.61 12.77
N LEU A 80 19.28 22.76 13.27
CA LEU A 80 18.71 24.07 13.63
C LEU A 80 18.90 24.40 15.12
N GLU A 81 19.65 23.58 15.87
CA GLU A 81 19.91 23.82 17.28
C GLU A 81 20.96 24.92 17.47
N PRO A 82 20.68 25.91 18.34
CA PRO A 82 21.71 26.82 18.84
C PRO A 82 22.86 26.05 19.52
N ALA A 83 24.08 26.58 19.42
CA ALA A 83 25.26 25.93 19.98
C ALA A 83 25.17 25.73 21.51
N ASP A 84 24.44 26.58 22.21
CA ASP A 84 24.19 26.50 23.66
C ASP A 84 23.06 25.53 24.04
N LYS A 85 22.38 24.90 23.06
CA LYS A 85 21.21 24.02 23.26
C LYS A 85 21.31 22.70 22.50
N ALA A 86 22.52 22.15 22.45
CA ALA A 86 22.75 20.84 21.84
C ALA A 86 21.86 19.75 22.49
N GLY A 87 21.21 18.95 21.65
CA GLY A 87 20.34 17.85 22.07
C GLY A 87 18.87 18.24 22.31
N LEU A 88 18.50 19.51 22.14
CA LEU A 88 17.14 19.99 22.36
C LEU A 88 16.10 19.24 21.52
N SER A 89 16.32 19.11 20.22
CA SER A 89 15.44 18.40 19.29
C SER A 89 15.29 16.92 19.62
N ALA A 90 16.38 16.27 20.03
CA ALA A 90 16.36 14.88 20.45
C ALA A 90 15.52 14.71 21.73
N MET A 91 15.73 15.57 22.74
CA MET A 91 14.94 15.58 23.97
C MET A 91 13.46 15.86 23.70
N THR A 92 13.15 16.86 22.87
CA THR A 92 11.77 17.16 22.48
C THR A 92 11.12 15.98 21.77
N GLY A 93 11.81 15.33 20.84
CA GLY A 93 11.30 14.15 20.13
C GLY A 93 11.03 12.96 21.05
N GLN A 94 11.83 12.77 22.11
CA GLN A 94 11.55 11.76 23.13
C GLN A 94 10.31 12.14 23.95
N MET A 95 10.24 13.38 24.45
CA MET A 95 9.13 13.84 25.29
C MET A 95 7.78 13.81 24.59
N ILE A 96 7.72 13.97 23.27
CA ILE A 96 6.46 13.82 22.49
C ILE A 96 5.93 12.38 22.59
N ARG A 97 6.80 11.37 22.65
CA ARG A 97 6.39 9.96 22.72
C ARG A 97 6.17 9.46 24.13
N THR A 98 6.95 9.95 25.09
CA THR A 98 6.89 9.49 26.49
C THR A 98 6.02 10.38 27.37
N GLY A 99 5.69 11.59 26.92
CA GLY A 99 4.84 12.52 27.64
C GLY A 99 3.35 12.17 27.53
N GLY A 100 2.55 12.82 28.37
CA GLY A 100 1.09 12.78 28.30
C GLY A 100 0.51 13.83 27.34
N SER A 101 -0.82 13.81 27.19
CA SER A 101 -1.59 14.88 26.56
C SER A 101 -2.14 15.85 27.62
N ALA A 102 -2.78 16.94 27.19
CA ALA A 102 -3.42 17.90 28.11
C ALA A 102 -4.43 17.24 29.06
N MET A 103 -5.09 16.16 28.62
CA MET A 103 -6.15 15.49 29.37
C MET A 103 -5.68 14.19 30.03
N MET A 104 -4.47 13.71 29.74
CA MET A 104 -3.96 12.44 30.22
C MET A 104 -2.48 12.56 30.51
N GLY A 105 -2.08 12.34 31.76
CA GLY A 105 -0.67 12.35 32.14
C GLY A 105 0.11 11.20 31.50
N PRO A 106 1.46 11.25 31.55
CA PRO A 106 2.28 10.09 31.20
C PRO A 106 1.85 8.92 32.09
N SER A 107 1.47 7.80 31.50
CA SER A 107 1.36 6.54 32.23
C SER A 107 2.76 6.00 32.47
N GLU A 108 3.10 5.68 33.72
CA GLU A 108 4.24 4.78 34.02
C GLU A 108 4.01 3.40 33.40
#